data_AF-A0A9N7U757-F1
#
_entry.id   AF-A0A9N7U757-F1
#
_cell.length_a   1.000
_cell.length_b   1.000
_cell.length_c   1.000
_cell.angle_alpha   90.00
_cell.angle_beta   90.00
_cell.angle_gamma   90.00
#
_symmetry.space_group_name_H-M   'P 1'
#
loop_
_entity.id
_entity.type
_entity.pdbx_description
1 polymer ?
#
loop_
_entity_poly.entity_id
_entity_poly.type
_entity_poly.pdbx_seq_one_letter_code
_entity_poly.pdbx_strand_id
1 'polypeptide(L)'
;MSILPFTPPIVKRLLGWKKGEQNGQEEKWCEKAVKSLVKKLKKTGQLEELEKTITTQNVNTKCIIIPRSLDGRLQVSHRKGLPHVIYCRLWRWPDLQSHHELRAVDHCEFAFHTKKDEVCVNPYHYQRVETPILPPVLVPRHTDIPAVFPPLDDYSPSIPENTNFPAGIEPRSNYIPETPPLGI
;
A
#
# COMPACT_ATOMS: atom_id res chain seq x y z
N MET A 1 7.45 39.19 -16.82
CA MET A 1 8.10 38.58 -15.65
C MET A 1 7.37 37.30 -15.32
N SER A 2 8.08 36.17 -15.40
CA SER A 2 7.53 34.83 -15.28
C SER A 2 7.09 34.55 -13.85
N ILE A 3 5.79 34.27 -13.65
CA ILE A 3 5.25 33.80 -12.37
C ILE A 3 5.81 32.39 -12.09
N LEU A 4 6.94 32.32 -11.39
CA LEU A 4 7.43 31.05 -10.87
C LEU A 4 6.33 30.46 -9.96
N PRO A 5 5.93 29.18 -10.15
CA PRO A 5 4.90 28.58 -9.32
C PRO A 5 5.41 28.58 -7.88
N PHE A 6 4.80 29.43 -7.04
CA PHE A 6 5.21 29.63 -5.65
C PHE A 6 5.02 28.32 -4.89
N THR A 7 6.12 27.56 -4.74
CA THR A 7 6.15 26.45 -3.81
C THR A 7 6.00 27.03 -2.42
N PRO A 8 5.02 26.59 -1.62
CA PRO A 8 4.87 27.09 -0.25
C PRO A 8 6.21 26.92 0.49
N PRO A 9 6.70 27.94 1.22
CA PRO A 9 8.03 27.89 1.86
C PRO A 9 8.26 26.63 2.69
N ILE A 10 7.20 26.14 3.34
CA ILE A 10 7.23 24.89 4.11
C ILE A 10 7.53 23.65 3.27
N VAL A 11 7.04 23.57 2.03
CA VAL A 11 7.30 22.43 1.14
C VAL A 11 8.79 22.39 0.78
N LYS A 12 9.39 23.55 0.47
CA LYS A 12 10.83 23.65 0.18
C LYS A 12 11.67 23.25 1.40
N ARG A 13 11.28 23.69 2.59
CA ARG A 13 11.94 23.31 3.86
C ARG A 13 11.87 21.81 4.11
N LEU A 14 10.69 21.21 3.99
CA LEU A 14 10.49 19.76 4.17
C LEU A 14 11.23 18.92 3.12
N LEU A 15 11.30 19.39 1.86
CA LEU A 15 12.09 18.75 0.81
C LEU A 15 13.59 18.86 1.06
N GLY A 16 14.06 19.89 1.76
CA GLY A 16 15.46 20.00 2.20
C GLY A 16 15.91 18.90 3.15
N TRP A 17 14.96 18.20 3.81
CA TRP A 17 15.24 17.04 4.67
C TRP A 17 15.13 15.69 3.94
N LYS A 18 14.78 15.69 2.64
CA LYS A 18 14.69 14.48 1.83
C LYS A 18 16.04 13.74 1.82
N LYS A 19 16.01 12.42 1.88
CA LYS A 19 17.19 11.55 1.78
C LYS A 19 17.34 11.02 0.35
N GLY A 20 18.59 10.82 -0.06
CA GLY A 20 18.96 10.29 -1.39
C GLY A 20 18.86 11.31 -2.52
N GLU A 21 19.73 11.12 -3.52
CA GLU A 21 19.64 11.78 -4.82
C GLU A 21 18.62 11.03 -5.67
N GLN A 22 17.62 11.74 -6.19
CA GLN A 22 16.61 11.15 -7.05
C GLN A 22 16.72 11.79 -8.43
N ASN A 23 16.41 11.04 -9.48
CA ASN A 23 16.35 11.62 -10.82
C ASN A 23 15.30 12.74 -10.89
N GLY A 24 15.42 13.65 -11.86
CA GLY A 24 14.55 14.83 -11.94
C GLY A 24 13.04 14.51 -12.07
N GLN A 25 12.67 13.31 -12.50
CA GLN A 25 11.26 12.89 -12.54
C GLN A 25 10.74 12.48 -11.16
N GLU A 26 11.56 11.78 -10.38
CA GLU A 26 11.23 11.37 -9.03
C GLU A 26 11.24 12.55 -8.06
N GLU A 27 12.13 13.53 -8.23
CA GLU A 27 12.09 14.79 -7.46
C GLU A 27 10.76 15.53 -7.62
N LYS A 28 10.27 15.65 -8.86
CA LYS A 28 8.94 16.24 -9.14
C LYS A 28 7.82 15.44 -8.45
N TRP A 29 7.97 14.12 -8.37
CA TRP A 29 7.00 13.28 -7.67
C TRP A 29 7.06 13.48 -6.15
N CYS A 30 8.26 13.53 -5.56
CA CYS A 30 8.49 13.84 -4.15
C CYS A 30 7.87 15.18 -3.77
N GLU A 31 8.07 16.21 -4.59
CA GLU A 31 7.48 17.53 -4.37
C GLU A 31 5.94 17.46 -4.34
N LYS A 32 5.32 16.71 -5.26
CA LYS A 32 3.86 16.49 -5.26
C LYS A 32 3.40 15.72 -4.02
N ALA A 33 4.18 14.74 -3.56
CA ALA A 33 3.87 13.96 -2.36
C ALA A 33 3.89 14.82 -1.09
N VAL A 34 4.90 15.69 -0.95
CA VAL A 34 5.00 16.65 0.16
C VAL A 34 3.89 17.70 0.07
N LYS A 35 3.62 18.27 -1.11
CA LYS A 35 2.51 19.22 -1.31
C LYS A 35 1.16 18.61 -0.90
N SER A 36 0.91 17.36 -1.28
CA SER A 36 -0.31 16.63 -0.91
C SER A 36 -0.42 16.46 0.61
N LEU A 37 0.68 16.08 1.28
CA LEU A 37 0.71 15.96 2.73
C LEU A 37 0.46 17.29 3.42
N VAL A 38 1.19 18.34 3.05
CA VAL A 38 1.04 19.69 3.61
C VAL A 38 -0.40 20.17 3.45
N LYS A 39 -1.03 19.94 2.29
CA LYS A 39 -2.44 20.31 2.08
C LYS A 39 -3.39 19.56 3.03
N LYS A 40 -3.14 18.29 3.32
CA LYS A 40 -3.93 17.50 4.28
C LYS A 40 -3.71 17.98 5.72
N LEU A 41 -2.46 18.17 6.13
CA LEU A 41 -2.13 18.58 7.50
C LEU A 41 -2.51 20.01 7.82
N LYS A 42 -2.57 20.90 6.81
CA LYS A 42 -3.15 22.24 6.99
C LYS A 42 -4.63 22.20 7.38
N LYS A 43 -5.38 21.19 6.94
CA LYS A 43 -6.79 21.03 7.32
C LYS A 43 -6.96 20.49 8.75
N THR A 44 -6.01 19.67 9.20
CA THR A 44 -6.05 19.03 10.53
C THR A 44 -5.22 19.76 11.59
N GLY A 45 -4.53 20.85 11.23
CA GLY A 45 -3.71 21.64 12.17
C GLY A 45 -2.38 21.00 12.57
N GLN A 46 -1.92 19.93 11.91
CA GLN A 46 -0.72 19.17 12.28
C GLN A 46 0.55 19.57 11.53
N LEU A 47 0.51 20.67 10.76
CA LEU A 47 1.65 21.08 9.93
C LEU A 47 2.90 21.43 10.75
N GLU A 48 2.71 22.14 11.87
CA GLU A 48 3.81 22.53 12.76
C GLU A 48 4.44 21.31 13.44
N GLU A 49 3.61 20.35 13.86
CA GLU A 49 4.10 19.11 14.45
C GLU A 49 4.88 18.26 13.44
N LEU A 50 4.46 18.23 12.16
CA LEU A 50 5.25 17.59 11.09
C LEU A 50 6.61 18.28 10.95
N GLU A 51 6.64 19.60 10.92
CA GLU A 51 7.89 20.35 10.79
C GLU A 51 8.84 20.08 11.97
N LYS A 52 8.32 20.11 13.19
CA LYS A 52 9.06 19.75 14.41
C LYS A 52 9.58 18.31 14.32
N THR A 53 8.73 17.37 13.89
CA THR A 53 9.08 15.96 13.72
C THR A 53 10.27 15.78 12.78
N ILE A 54 10.21 16.40 11.60
CA ILE A 54 11.25 16.27 10.58
C ILE A 54 12.56 16.95 11.01
N THR A 55 12.48 18.11 11.67
CA THR A 55 13.66 18.87 12.11
C THR A 55 14.35 18.27 13.34
N THR A 56 13.57 17.79 14.32
CA THR A 56 14.11 17.22 15.57
C THR A 56 14.48 15.75 15.46
N GLN A 57 13.93 15.03 14.48
CA GLN A 57 14.18 13.59 14.25
C GLN A 57 13.89 12.73 15.49
N ASN A 58 12.92 13.15 16.30
CA ASN A 58 12.67 12.57 17.60
C ASN A 58 11.46 11.62 17.57
N VAL A 59 11.67 10.39 18.04
CA VAL A 59 10.66 9.33 18.16
C VAL A 59 9.49 9.70 19.09
N ASN A 60 9.73 10.58 20.07
CA ASN A 60 8.75 11.01 21.07
C ASN A 60 7.84 12.16 20.59
N THR A 61 7.95 12.56 19.32
CA THR A 61 7.02 13.51 18.70
C THR A 61 5.64 12.90 18.54
N LYS A 62 4.60 13.73 18.35
CA LYS A 62 3.23 13.21 18.22
C LYS A 62 3.04 12.49 16.88
N CYS A 63 1.96 11.69 16.78
CA CYS A 63 1.57 11.09 15.52
C CYS A 63 1.22 12.19 14.51
N ILE A 64 1.68 12.01 13.27
CA ILE A 64 1.23 12.82 12.14
C ILE A 64 0.21 11.99 11.39
N ILE A 65 -1.08 12.29 11.56
CA ILE A 65 -2.17 11.44 11.06
C ILE A 65 -2.80 12.00 9.78
N ILE A 66 -3.14 11.10 8.86
CA ILE A 66 -3.94 11.39 7.67
C ILE A 66 -5.08 10.38 7.55
N PRO A 67 -6.20 10.74 6.88
CA PRO A 67 -7.28 9.79 6.61
C PRO A 67 -6.80 8.59 5.79
N ARG A 68 -7.21 7.39 6.21
CA ARG A 68 -6.90 6.12 5.55
C ARG A 68 -7.89 5.87 4.41
N SER A 69 -7.39 5.47 3.25
CA SER A 69 -8.23 4.97 2.15
C SER A 69 -8.68 3.54 2.42
N LEU A 70 -9.78 3.10 1.79
CA LEU A 70 -10.34 1.75 1.99
C LEU A 70 -9.30 0.63 1.77
N ASP A 71 -8.43 0.79 0.77
CA ASP A 71 -7.35 -0.15 0.47
C ASP A 71 -6.01 0.18 1.17
N GLY A 72 -6.00 1.20 2.04
CA GLY A 72 -4.83 1.68 2.77
C GLY A 72 -3.79 2.41 1.91
N ARG A 73 -4.03 2.62 0.60
CA ARG A 73 -3.07 3.23 -0.32
C ARG A 73 -3.36 4.71 -0.55
N LEU A 74 -2.30 5.51 -0.59
CA LEU A 74 -2.34 6.91 -0.98
C LEU A 74 -1.97 7.04 -2.47
N GLN A 75 -2.80 7.77 -3.23
CA GLN A 75 -2.51 8.12 -4.62
C GLN A 75 -1.90 9.53 -4.71
N VAL A 76 -0.73 9.64 -5.32
CA VAL A 76 -0.05 10.91 -5.62
C VAL A 76 0.38 10.90 -7.08
N SER A 77 -0.14 11.83 -7.88
CA SER A 77 0.26 12.01 -9.29
C SER A 77 0.24 10.70 -10.09
N HIS A 78 -0.89 9.99 -10.06
CA HIS A 78 -1.13 8.69 -10.74
C HIS A 78 -0.36 7.48 -10.18
N ARG A 79 0.49 7.65 -9.17
CA ARG A 79 1.15 6.53 -8.47
C ARG A 79 0.43 6.22 -7.16
N LYS A 80 0.23 4.94 -6.86
CA LYS A 80 -0.35 4.46 -5.59
C LYS A 80 0.74 3.82 -4.74
N GLY A 81 0.74 4.10 -3.44
CA GLY A 81 1.65 3.47 -2.50
C GLY A 81 1.15 3.62 -1.07
N LEU A 82 1.74 2.88 -0.13
CA LEU A 82 1.36 2.97 1.28
C LEU A 82 1.90 4.28 1.86
N PRO A 83 1.08 5.10 2.54
CA PRO A 83 1.48 6.44 2.94
C PRO A 83 2.69 6.47 3.88
N HIS A 84 2.71 5.59 4.89
CA HIS A 84 3.84 5.48 5.82
C HIS A 84 5.15 5.08 5.09
N VAL A 85 5.09 4.16 4.12
CA VAL A 85 6.25 3.77 3.30
C VAL A 85 6.75 4.95 2.46
N ILE A 86 5.85 5.69 1.81
CA ILE A 86 6.20 6.85 0.98
C ILE A 86 7.00 7.88 1.78
N TYR A 87 6.51 8.26 2.97
CA TYR A 87 7.12 9.30 3.77
C TYR A 87 8.36 8.81 4.56
N CYS A 88 8.41 7.54 4.97
CA CYS A 88 9.63 6.92 5.51
C CYS A 88 10.74 6.87 4.45
N ARG A 89 10.41 6.50 3.21
CA ARG A 89 11.36 6.49 2.10
C ARG A 89 11.90 7.89 1.82
N LEU A 90 11.01 8.88 1.83
CA LEU A 90 11.37 10.27 1.55
C LEU A 90 12.35 10.85 2.57
N TRP A 91 12.14 10.65 3.88
CA TRP A 91 12.87 11.36 4.93
C TRP A 91 13.89 10.53 5.70
N ARG A 92 13.90 9.20 5.54
CA ARG A 92 14.81 8.33 6.30
C ARG A 92 15.58 7.34 5.43
N TRP A 93 14.88 6.49 4.69
CA TRP A 93 15.48 5.34 4.01
C TRP A 93 15.14 5.34 2.51
N PRO A 94 15.93 6.01 1.66
CA PRO A 94 15.62 6.12 0.23
C PRO A 94 15.60 4.76 -0.49
N ASP A 95 16.30 3.78 0.06
CA ASP A 95 16.40 2.40 -0.41
C ASP A 95 15.30 1.46 0.14
N LEU A 96 14.38 1.97 0.97
CA LEU A 96 13.26 1.19 1.52
C LEU A 96 12.40 0.61 0.40
N GLN A 97 12.27 -0.71 0.29
CA GLN A 97 11.55 -1.37 -0.80
C GLN A 97 10.09 -1.62 -0.44
N SER A 98 9.84 -2.15 0.76
CA SER A 98 8.52 -2.62 1.17
C SER A 98 8.15 -2.21 2.60
N HIS A 99 6.85 -2.28 2.90
CA HIS A 99 6.33 -2.09 4.25
C HIS A 99 6.78 -3.19 5.23
N HIS A 100 7.19 -4.37 4.75
CA HIS A 100 7.70 -5.44 5.61
C HIS A 100 9.02 -5.07 6.31
N GLU A 101 9.74 -4.10 5.76
CA GLU A 101 10.95 -3.54 6.39
C GLU A 101 10.61 -2.50 7.47
N LEU A 102 9.34 -2.20 7.74
CA LEU A 102 8.94 -1.21 8.73
C LEU A 102 8.15 -1.85 9.88
N ARG A 103 8.55 -1.53 11.10
CA ARG A 103 7.80 -1.81 12.33
C ARG A 103 7.45 -0.51 13.03
N ALA A 104 6.21 -0.33 13.46
CA ALA A 104 5.85 0.84 14.24
C ALA A 104 6.39 0.75 15.67
N VAL A 105 6.69 1.88 16.29
CA VAL A 105 7.04 1.98 17.71
C VAL A 105 5.80 1.78 18.58
N ASP A 106 5.99 1.28 19.81
CA ASP A 106 4.90 0.85 20.68
C ASP A 106 3.91 1.97 21.05
N HIS A 107 4.40 3.21 21.18
CA HIS A 107 3.56 4.37 21.49
C HIS A 107 2.87 5.00 20.27
N CYS A 108 3.00 4.41 19.07
CA CYS A 108 2.33 4.91 17.87
C CYS A 108 0.86 4.45 17.84
N GLU A 109 -0.03 5.27 18.39
CA GLU A 109 -1.47 4.96 18.48
C GLU A 109 -2.16 4.77 17.12
N PHE A 110 -1.62 5.37 16.05
CA PHE A 110 -2.20 5.35 14.71
C PHE A 110 -1.32 4.59 13.71
N ALA A 111 -0.51 3.64 14.19
CA ALA A 111 0.36 2.82 13.34
C ALA A 111 -0.42 2.11 12.22
N PHE A 112 0.19 1.93 11.05
CA PHE A 112 -0.51 1.36 9.89
C PHE A 112 -1.21 0.01 10.14
N HIS A 113 -0.62 -0.86 10.96
CA HIS A 113 -1.18 -2.18 11.28
C HIS A 113 -2.41 -2.14 12.21
N THR A 114 -2.67 -1.01 12.89
CA THR A 114 -3.83 -0.87 13.80
C THR A 114 -5.17 -0.80 13.06
N LYS A 115 -5.16 -0.62 11.73
CA LYS A 115 -6.36 -0.60 10.88
C LYS A 115 -7.43 0.43 11.29
N LYS A 116 -7.05 1.50 11.97
CA LYS A 116 -7.91 2.67 12.26
C LYS A 116 -8.27 3.43 10.97
N ASP A 117 -9.29 4.29 11.06
CA ASP A 117 -9.72 5.20 9.98
C ASP A 117 -8.67 6.24 9.60
N GLU A 118 -7.67 6.43 10.46
CA GLU A 118 -6.53 7.31 10.26
C GLU A 118 -5.23 6.54 10.38
N VAL A 119 -4.20 7.02 9.69
CA VAL A 119 -2.88 6.41 9.67
C VAL A 119 -1.79 7.43 9.98
N CYS A 120 -0.87 7.05 10.88
CA CYS A 120 0.33 7.80 11.18
C CYS A 120 1.34 7.68 10.04
N VAL A 121 1.84 8.82 9.59
CA VAL A 121 2.89 8.97 8.57
C VAL A 121 4.15 9.63 9.12
N ASN A 122 4.26 9.79 10.45
CA ASN A 122 5.48 10.23 11.09
C ASN A 122 6.60 9.20 10.82
N PRO A 123 7.66 9.54 10.07
CA PRO A 123 8.68 8.57 9.71
C PRO A 123 9.50 8.09 10.92
N TYR A 124 9.52 8.83 12.03
CA TYR A 124 10.20 8.46 13.26
C TYR A 124 9.35 7.57 14.18
N HIS A 125 8.06 7.36 13.85
CA HIS A 125 7.23 6.35 14.51
C HIS A 125 7.39 4.95 13.91
N TYR A 126 8.27 4.79 12.92
CA TYR A 126 8.61 3.50 12.34
C TYR A 126 10.10 3.23 12.53
N GLN A 127 10.47 1.98 12.71
CA GLN A 127 11.83 1.49 12.76
C GLN A 127 12.04 0.55 11.58
N ARG A 128 13.23 0.59 10.99
CA ARG A 128 13.59 -0.35 9.93
C ARG A 128 13.94 -1.68 10.57
N VAL A 129 13.37 -2.75 10.03
CA VAL A 129 13.62 -4.14 10.46
C VAL A 129 14.06 -4.96 9.25
N GLU A 130 14.84 -6.00 9.50
CA GLU A 130 15.19 -6.96 8.46
C GLU A 130 13.96 -7.76 8.04
N THR A 131 13.74 -7.89 6.74
CA THR A 131 12.71 -8.79 6.24
C THR A 131 13.17 -10.23 6.51
N PRO A 132 12.33 -11.08 7.12
CA PRO A 132 12.69 -12.47 7.32
C PRO A 132 13.03 -13.10 5.96
N ILE A 133 14.22 -13.67 5.85
CA ILE A 133 14.60 -14.47 4.69
C ILE A 133 13.68 -15.69 4.65
N LEU A 134 12.81 -15.76 3.65
CA LEU A 134 12.04 -16.97 3.42
C LEU A 134 13.02 -18.03 2.89
N PRO A 135 12.99 -19.27 3.41
CA PRO A 135 13.79 -20.35 2.85
C PRO A 135 13.44 -20.53 1.37
N PRO A 136 14.41 -20.93 0.52
CA PRO A 136 14.15 -21.18 -0.90
C PRO A 136 12.99 -22.17 -1.04
N VAL A 137 11.92 -21.75 -1.73
CA VAL A 137 10.84 -22.66 -2.11
C VAL A 137 11.39 -23.58 -3.19
N LEU A 138 11.73 -24.81 -2.81
CA LEU A 138 11.98 -25.88 -3.77
C LEU A 138 10.64 -26.22 -4.42
N VAL A 139 10.35 -25.60 -5.56
CA VAL A 139 9.26 -26.07 -6.42
C VAL A 139 9.75 -27.36 -7.08
N PRO A 140 9.06 -28.50 -6.93
CA PRO A 140 9.33 -29.65 -7.78
C PRO A 140 9.08 -29.21 -9.23
N ARG A 141 10.15 -29.15 -10.02
CA ARG A 141 10.03 -29.04 -11.48
C ARG A 141 9.60 -30.42 -11.98
N HIS A 142 8.36 -30.81 -11.75
CA HIS A 142 7.78 -31.90 -12.53
C HIS A 142 7.61 -31.38 -13.95
N THR A 143 8.58 -31.69 -14.80
CA THR A 143 8.44 -31.66 -16.26
C THR A 143 7.52 -32.77 -16.78
N ASP A 144 7.11 -33.69 -15.91
CA ASP A 144 6.10 -34.69 -16.23
C ASP A 144 4.72 -34.05 -16.09
N ILE A 145 4.34 -33.24 -17.08
CA ILE A 145 2.91 -33.07 -17.39
C ILE A 145 2.45 -34.47 -17.82
N PRO A 146 1.58 -35.16 -17.06
CA PRO A 146 1.01 -36.40 -17.54
C PRO A 146 0.30 -36.07 -18.85
N ALA A 147 0.72 -36.67 -19.96
CA ALA A 147 0.05 -36.51 -21.26
C ALA A 147 -1.42 -37.02 -21.22
N VAL A 148 -1.76 -37.71 -20.15
CA VAL A 148 -3.08 -38.24 -19.85
C VAL A 148 -3.58 -37.53 -18.60
N PHE A 149 -4.51 -36.60 -18.79
CA PHE A 149 -5.33 -36.13 -17.68
C PHE A 149 -5.96 -37.37 -17.02
N PRO A 150 -5.97 -37.49 -15.68
CA PRO A 150 -6.75 -38.55 -15.05
C PRO A 150 -8.18 -38.46 -15.61
N PRO A 151 -8.83 -39.60 -15.92
CA PRO A 151 -10.23 -39.57 -16.32
C PRO A 151 -10.97 -38.76 -15.28
N LEU A 152 -11.64 -37.69 -15.72
CA LEU A 152 -12.67 -37.10 -14.90
C LEU A 152 -13.74 -38.17 -14.83
N ASP A 153 -13.74 -38.95 -13.75
CA ASP A 153 -14.92 -39.70 -13.38
C ASP A 153 -16.06 -38.69 -13.44
N ASP A 154 -17.05 -38.99 -14.28
CA ASP A 154 -18.20 -38.15 -14.55
C ASP A 154 -18.69 -37.62 -13.20
N TYR A 155 -18.40 -36.35 -12.93
CA TYR A 155 -18.66 -35.73 -11.65
C TYR A 155 -20.16 -35.53 -11.63
N SER A 156 -20.88 -36.61 -11.30
CA SER A 156 -22.28 -36.56 -11.02
C SER A 156 -22.45 -35.43 -10.00
N PRO A 157 -23.38 -34.49 -10.20
CA PRO A 157 -23.57 -33.36 -9.30
C PRO A 157 -24.22 -33.86 -8.01
N SER A 158 -23.52 -34.73 -7.28
CA SER A 158 -23.89 -35.14 -5.94
C SER A 158 -23.50 -33.99 -5.03
N ILE A 159 -24.52 -33.26 -4.61
CA ILE A 159 -24.46 -32.30 -3.51
C ILE A 159 -23.79 -33.00 -2.32
N PRO A 160 -22.70 -32.45 -1.75
CA PRO A 160 -22.05 -33.10 -0.61
C PRO A 160 -23.02 -33.17 0.58
N GLU A 161 -23.02 -34.30 1.30
CA GLU A 161 -23.97 -34.63 2.39
C GLU A 161 -24.04 -33.61 3.53
N ASN A 162 -23.10 -32.67 3.60
CA ASN A 162 -23.10 -31.59 4.57
C ASN A 162 -23.81 -30.31 4.10
N THR A 163 -24.42 -30.32 2.91
CA THR A 163 -25.12 -29.15 2.36
C THR A 163 -26.56 -29.13 2.83
N ASN A 164 -26.85 -28.31 3.84
CA ASN A 164 -28.23 -28.05 4.26
C ASN A 164 -28.73 -26.78 3.56
N PHE A 165 -29.51 -26.93 2.49
CA PHE A 165 -30.20 -25.80 1.86
C PHE A 165 -31.53 -25.54 2.60
N PRO A 166 -31.90 -24.26 2.85
CA PRO A 166 -33.24 -23.95 3.32
C PRO A 166 -34.26 -24.36 2.25
N ALA A 167 -35.25 -25.16 2.63
CA ALA A 167 -36.26 -25.68 1.72
C ALA A 167 -37.04 -24.55 1.02
N GLY A 168 -36.98 -24.49 -0.32
CA GLY A 168 -37.85 -23.59 -1.09
C GLY A 168 -37.39 -23.12 -2.47
N ILE A 169 -36.24 -23.55 -3.00
CA ILE A 169 -35.79 -23.13 -4.34
C ILE A 169 -35.48 -24.37 -5.17
N GLU A 170 -36.39 -24.75 -6.07
CA GLU A 170 -36.11 -25.72 -7.14
C GLU A 170 -35.02 -25.17 -8.07
N PRO A 171 -33.95 -25.92 -8.38
CA PRO A 171 -32.99 -25.50 -9.38
C PRO A 171 -33.61 -25.70 -10.77
N ARG A 172 -34.03 -24.60 -11.40
CA ARG A 172 -34.27 -24.57 -12.85
C ARG A 172 -32.98 -24.96 -13.57
N SER A 173 -33.09 -25.98 -14.42
CA SER A 173 -32.12 -26.41 -15.42
C SER A 173 -31.26 -25.24 -15.95
N ASN A 174 -29.97 -25.23 -15.60
CA ASN A 174 -28.98 -24.30 -16.14
C ASN A 174 -28.69 -24.69 -17.60
N TYR A 175 -29.52 -24.21 -18.53
CA TYR A 175 -29.14 -24.12 -19.93
C TYR A 175 -28.01 -23.10 -20.05
N ILE A 176 -26.80 -23.57 -20.36
CA ILE A 176 -25.68 -22.72 -20.77
C ILE A 176 -25.91 -22.40 -22.27
N PRO A 177 -26.10 -21.13 -22.69
CA PRO A 177 -26.11 -20.81 -24.11
C PRO A 177 -24.68 -20.90 -24.67
N GLU A 178 -24.52 -21.67 -25.74
CA GLU A 178 -23.25 -21.85 -26.46
C GLU A 178 -22.72 -20.51 -27.01
N THR A 179 -21.40 -20.32 -26.88
CA THR A 179 -20.66 -19.19 -27.46
C THR A 179 -20.40 -19.44 -28.95
N PRO A 180 -20.68 -18.49 -29.87
CA PRO A 180 -20.45 -18.73 -31.30
C PRO A 180 -18.96 -18.64 -31.68
N PRO A 181 -18.51 -19.32 -32.76
CA PRO A 181 -17.11 -19.40 -33.15
C PRO A 181 -16.60 -18.10 -33.78
N LEU A 182 -15.30 -17.83 -33.60
CA LEU A 182 -14.60 -16.70 -34.20
C LEU A 182 -14.39 -16.93 -35.71
N GLY A 183 -14.92 -16.00 -36.51
CA GLY A 183 -14.74 -15.96 -37.96
C GLY A 183 -13.30 -15.65 -38.37
N ILE A 184 -12.91 -16.25 -39.49
CA ILE A 184 -11.64 -16.10 -40.22
C ILE A 184 -11.61 -14.77 -40.98
#